data_AF-A0AA38J7I0-F1
#
_entry.id   AF-A0AA38J7I0-F1
#
_cell.length_a   1.000
_cell.length_b   1.000
_cell.length_c   1.000
_cell.angle_alpha   90.00
_cell.angle_beta   90.00
_cell.angle_gamma   90.00
#
_symmetry.space_group_name_H-M   'P 1'
#
loop_
_entity.id
_entity.type
_entity.pdbx_description
1 polymer ?
#
loop_
_entity_poly.entity_id
_entity_poly.type
_entity_poly.pdbx_seq_one_letter_code
_entity_poly.pdbx_strand_id
1 'polypeptide(L)'
;MFSRNQLYKTTATLEGCPNAVTSLSFSAEARFIVATGDFGAKVWDTSNMSEVALPPKVTQREPKQPKRAFQVASWMYFSSKIHVLILGSVRGDIYLLSWSNVESAFQVFRALLPCTPGDQGSQVVAMDVFETVVTNKTGYFVTATLDGHIHLRSLTTAGTQTIFSIQLDKSFNLGPVRFGKTRDVYVFGTIGGGIMCLDRATGEIRESHTRGPVPMGTVIIGRSESLFVAGTGQDFQAYRLQDIVYRQTYTGPGRLIAPISKDIVFAEEETILVGGTDSGMAIVYDTQSGKVIQTLQYPRGGLVQSVASCTLKNTCFIAIAGSILDHPSDILIFKKHRKAPTNISGLISYPTFVKLPKTARPYIRWLIWPVIFAIFYVLTNSYFYEIKSMICAIVIVVQPERMGARLRGSVGGSEAWELWLAARSFRSVMGLQRSY
;
A
#
# COMPACT_ATOMS: atom_id res chain seq x y z
N MET A 1 -3.53 -2.85 32.73
CA MET A 1 -4.95 -3.26 32.72
C MET A 1 -5.57 -2.85 31.39
N PHE A 2 -5.70 -3.78 30.45
CA PHE A 2 -6.40 -3.53 29.19
C PHE A 2 -7.89 -3.31 29.50
N SER A 3 -8.40 -2.14 29.14
CA SER A 3 -9.82 -1.79 29.20
C SER A 3 -10.63 -2.93 28.58
N ARG A 4 -11.67 -3.44 29.27
CA ARG A 4 -12.63 -4.46 28.77
C ARG A 4 -12.73 -4.38 27.25
N ASN A 5 -12.22 -5.42 26.57
CA ASN A 5 -12.20 -5.57 25.12
C ASN A 5 -13.62 -5.31 24.58
N GLN A 6 -13.86 -4.11 24.07
CA GLN A 6 -15.10 -3.87 23.35
C GLN A 6 -15.04 -4.69 22.07
N LEU A 7 -15.98 -5.62 21.93
CA LEU A 7 -16.15 -6.40 20.72
C LEU A 7 -16.84 -5.56 19.65
N TYR A 8 -16.64 -5.91 18.39
CA TYR A 8 -17.37 -5.36 17.27
C TYR A 8 -18.86 -5.69 17.41
N LYS A 9 -19.73 -4.72 17.16
CA LYS A 9 -21.19 -4.90 17.18
C LYS A 9 -21.76 -4.56 15.81
N THR A 10 -22.70 -5.37 15.33
CA THR A 10 -23.45 -5.05 14.10
C THR A 10 -24.21 -3.74 14.30
N THR A 11 -24.05 -2.81 13.36
CA THR A 11 -24.72 -1.51 13.38
C THR A 11 -25.68 -1.30 12.23
N ALA A 12 -25.46 -1.97 11.09
CA ALA A 12 -26.33 -1.85 9.93
C ALA A 12 -26.23 -3.08 9.03
N THR A 13 -27.28 -3.29 8.25
CA THR A 13 -27.35 -4.23 7.13
C THR A 13 -27.71 -3.42 5.90
N LEU A 14 -26.87 -3.44 4.87
CA LEU A 14 -27.11 -2.77 3.60
C LEU A 14 -27.55 -3.82 2.59
N GLU A 15 -28.76 -3.65 2.06
CA GLU A 15 -29.38 -4.60 1.14
C GLU A 15 -29.26 -4.14 -0.30
N GLY A 16 -29.59 -5.05 -1.23
CA GLY A 16 -29.81 -4.72 -2.64
C GLY A 16 -28.68 -5.07 -3.59
N CYS A 17 -27.62 -5.76 -3.14
CA CYS A 17 -26.72 -6.46 -4.07
C CYS A 17 -27.43 -7.72 -4.58
N PRO A 18 -27.72 -7.84 -5.88
CA PRO A 18 -28.54 -8.93 -6.40
C PRO A 18 -27.81 -10.28 -6.49
N ASN A 19 -26.48 -10.30 -6.31
CA ASN A 19 -25.66 -11.50 -6.37
C ASN A 19 -24.38 -11.30 -5.52
N ALA A 20 -23.41 -12.19 -5.66
CA ALA A 20 -22.10 -12.20 -5.06
C ALA A 20 -21.39 -10.84 -5.12
N VAL A 21 -20.87 -10.43 -3.96
CA VAL A 21 -20.00 -9.27 -3.82
C VAL A 21 -18.55 -9.74 -3.95
N THR A 22 -17.86 -9.24 -4.98
CA THR A 22 -16.45 -9.58 -5.28
C THR A 22 -15.47 -8.65 -4.60
N SER A 23 -15.87 -7.41 -4.30
CA SER A 23 -15.02 -6.44 -3.60
C SER A 23 -15.85 -5.48 -2.75
N LEU A 24 -15.34 -5.21 -1.55
CA LEU A 24 -15.82 -4.19 -0.62
C LEU A 24 -14.71 -3.19 -0.35
N SER A 25 -15.05 -1.91 -0.24
CA SER A 25 -14.08 -0.90 0.15
C SER A 25 -14.74 0.28 0.84
N PHE A 26 -14.15 0.74 1.94
CA PHE A 26 -14.55 1.99 2.61
C PHE A 26 -13.79 3.18 2.03
N SER A 27 -14.45 4.32 1.93
CA SER A 27 -13.76 5.58 1.73
C SER A 27 -12.90 5.93 2.96
N ALA A 28 -11.88 6.77 2.78
CA ALA A 28 -10.88 7.01 3.82
C ALA A 28 -11.45 7.55 5.15
N GLU A 29 -12.56 8.29 5.10
CA GLU A 29 -13.26 8.81 6.29
C GLU A 29 -14.45 7.94 6.72
N ALA A 30 -14.53 6.72 6.18
CA ALA A 30 -15.65 5.80 6.30
C ALA A 30 -17.00 6.38 5.84
N ARG A 31 -17.07 7.58 5.23
CA ARG A 31 -18.34 8.21 4.78
C ARG A 31 -19.11 7.35 3.78
N PHE A 32 -18.39 6.65 2.92
CA PHE A 32 -18.96 5.81 1.90
C PHE A 32 -18.43 4.39 2.02
N ILE A 33 -19.25 3.43 1.63
CA ILE A 33 -18.83 2.06 1.34
C ILE A 33 -19.29 1.71 -0.06
N VAL A 34 -18.43 1.03 -0.82
CA VAL A 34 -18.76 0.47 -2.13
C VAL A 34 -18.76 -1.05 -2.04
N ALA A 35 -19.70 -1.67 -2.75
CA ALA A 35 -19.66 -3.08 -3.10
C ALA A 35 -19.70 -3.24 -4.61
N THR A 36 -18.88 -4.14 -5.14
CA THR A 36 -18.87 -4.50 -6.55
C THR A 36 -19.11 -5.99 -6.76
N GLY A 37 -19.57 -6.35 -7.95
CA GLY A 37 -19.68 -7.73 -8.39
C GLY A 37 -20.22 -7.81 -9.82
N ASP A 38 -20.85 -8.94 -10.12
CA ASP A 38 -21.33 -9.24 -11.48
C ASP A 38 -22.42 -8.28 -11.99
N PHE A 39 -23.12 -7.62 -11.06
CA PHE A 39 -24.24 -6.72 -11.35
C PHE A 39 -23.87 -5.24 -11.22
N GLY A 40 -22.58 -4.94 -11.26
CA GLY A 40 -22.07 -3.57 -11.24
C GLY A 40 -21.55 -3.18 -9.87
N ALA A 41 -21.73 -1.90 -9.53
CA ALA A 41 -21.30 -1.32 -8.26
C ALA A 41 -22.48 -0.65 -7.55
N LYS A 42 -22.48 -0.71 -6.23
CA LYS A 42 -23.39 0.03 -5.35
C LYS A 42 -22.60 0.77 -4.30
N VAL A 43 -23.05 1.97 -3.96
CA VAL A 43 -22.44 2.81 -2.92
C VAL A 43 -23.49 3.18 -1.91
N TRP A 44 -23.11 3.19 -0.63
CA TRP A 44 -23.95 3.69 0.45
C TRP A 44 -23.22 4.78 1.23
N ASP A 45 -23.98 5.77 1.69
CA ASP A 45 -23.51 6.72 2.71
C ASP A 45 -23.69 6.05 4.08
N THR A 46 -22.60 5.88 4.81
CA THR A 46 -22.58 5.15 6.08
C THR A 46 -23.11 5.98 7.25
N SER A 47 -23.32 7.28 7.06
CA SER A 47 -23.89 8.15 8.10
C SER A 47 -25.39 7.91 8.27
N ASN A 48 -26.09 7.66 7.17
CA ASN A 48 -27.54 7.45 7.12
C ASN A 48 -27.94 6.07 6.57
N MET A 49 -26.97 5.24 6.19
CA MET A 49 -27.15 3.90 5.61
C MET A 49 -27.99 3.88 4.33
N SER A 50 -28.04 5.00 3.60
CA SER A 50 -28.79 5.12 2.36
C SER A 50 -27.93 4.81 1.13
N GLU A 51 -28.55 4.21 0.11
CA GLU A 51 -27.90 4.00 -1.19
C GLU A 51 -27.69 5.36 -1.89
N VAL A 52 -26.50 5.54 -2.46
CA VAL A 52 -26.10 6.72 -3.20
C VAL A 52 -26.11 6.40 -4.69
N ALA A 53 -26.82 7.23 -5.46
CA ALA A 53 -26.90 7.04 -6.90
C ALA A 53 -25.52 7.17 -7.57
N LEU A 54 -25.20 6.17 -8.40
CA LEU A 54 -24.05 6.19 -9.30
C LEU A 54 -24.52 6.52 -10.73
N PRO A 55 -23.64 7.09 -11.58
CA PRO A 55 -23.98 7.41 -12.96
C PRO A 55 -24.57 6.21 -13.73
N PRO A 56 -25.56 6.40 -14.63
CA PRO A 56 -26.20 5.32 -15.37
C PRO A 56 -25.20 4.41 -16.13
N LYS A 57 -24.08 4.95 -16.60
CA LYS A 57 -23.04 4.15 -17.27
C LYS A 57 -22.45 3.05 -16.37
N VAL A 58 -22.46 3.25 -15.05
CA VAL A 58 -21.92 2.34 -14.03
C VAL A 58 -23.02 1.42 -13.48
N THR A 59 -24.26 1.91 -13.37
CA THR A 59 -25.38 1.17 -12.74
C THR A 59 -26.30 0.45 -13.70
N GLN A 60 -26.35 0.86 -14.97
CA GLN A 60 -27.34 0.34 -15.90
C GLN A 60 -27.03 -1.13 -16.20
N ARG A 61 -27.85 -1.99 -15.60
CA ARG A 61 -27.94 -3.41 -15.89
C ARG A 61 -28.41 -3.57 -17.33
N GLU A 62 -27.55 -4.10 -18.18
CA GLU A 62 -27.98 -4.64 -19.47
C GLU A 62 -28.23 -6.15 -19.27
N PRO A 63 -29.50 -6.61 -19.19
CA PRO A 63 -29.83 -7.99 -18.86
C PRO A 63 -29.22 -9.02 -19.82
N LYS A 64 -28.86 -8.58 -21.03
CA LYS A 64 -28.30 -9.41 -22.10
C LYS A 64 -26.78 -9.29 -22.25
N GLN A 65 -26.12 -8.46 -21.43
CA GLN A 65 -24.68 -8.26 -21.51
C GLN A 65 -24.05 -8.32 -20.10
N PRO A 66 -23.40 -9.43 -19.70
CA PRO A 66 -22.61 -9.51 -18.45
C PRO A 66 -21.36 -8.60 -18.47
N LYS A 67 -21.26 -7.70 -19.46
CA LYS A 67 -20.12 -6.87 -19.80
C LYS A 67 -19.88 -5.69 -18.83
N ARG A 68 -20.71 -5.51 -17.80
CA ARG A 68 -20.58 -4.38 -16.84
C ARG A 68 -20.33 -4.83 -15.40
N ALA A 69 -19.80 -6.04 -15.20
CA ALA A 69 -19.32 -6.48 -13.90
C ALA A 69 -18.08 -5.68 -13.47
N PHE A 70 -18.04 -5.27 -12.20
CA PHE A 70 -16.89 -4.64 -11.57
C PHE A 70 -16.30 -5.61 -10.57
N GLN A 71 -15.04 -5.97 -10.76
CA GLN A 71 -14.38 -6.98 -9.95
C GLN A 71 -13.70 -6.38 -8.72
N VAL A 72 -13.12 -5.20 -8.89
CA VAL A 72 -12.33 -4.53 -7.86
C VAL A 72 -12.73 -3.06 -7.73
N ALA A 73 -12.74 -2.58 -6.49
CA ALA A 73 -12.92 -1.17 -6.17
C ALA A 73 -11.90 -0.68 -5.15
N SER A 74 -11.52 0.58 -5.27
CA SER A 74 -10.68 1.26 -4.26
C SER A 74 -11.04 2.72 -4.14
N TRP A 75 -10.65 3.33 -3.02
CA TRP A 75 -10.94 4.72 -2.71
C TRP A 75 -9.68 5.55 -2.58
N MET A 76 -9.81 6.81 -2.99
CA MET A 76 -8.84 7.85 -2.77
C MET A 76 -9.56 9.09 -2.24
N TYR A 77 -9.00 9.73 -1.23
CA TYR A 77 -9.53 10.95 -0.64
C TYR A 77 -8.48 12.04 -0.70
N PHE A 78 -8.74 13.07 -1.50
CA PHE A 78 -7.83 14.22 -1.61
C PHE A 78 -8.11 15.18 -0.46
N SER A 79 -7.06 15.79 0.09
CA SER A 79 -7.14 16.83 1.14
C SER A 79 -8.01 18.03 0.77
N SER A 80 -8.32 18.22 -0.52
CA SER A 80 -9.36 19.11 -1.03
C SER A 80 -10.80 18.66 -0.75
N LYS A 81 -10.99 17.63 0.09
CA LYS A 81 -12.28 17.01 0.47
C LYS A 81 -13.02 16.35 -0.70
N ILE A 82 -12.26 15.80 -1.65
CA ILE A 82 -12.81 15.09 -2.81
C ILE A 82 -12.62 13.59 -2.59
N HIS A 83 -13.72 12.86 -2.52
CA HIS A 83 -13.71 11.40 -2.58
C HIS A 83 -13.70 10.98 -4.04
N VAL A 84 -12.73 10.16 -4.41
CA VAL A 84 -12.64 9.50 -5.71
C VAL A 84 -12.77 8.00 -5.51
N LEU A 85 -13.80 7.43 -6.13
CA LEU A 85 -14.00 5.98 -6.24
C LEU A 85 -13.37 5.51 -7.55
N ILE A 86 -12.54 4.48 -7.47
CA ILE A 86 -11.87 3.84 -8.60
C ILE A 86 -12.48 2.45 -8.77
N LEU A 87 -13.01 2.15 -9.96
CA LEU A 87 -13.63 0.88 -10.29
C LEU A 87 -12.88 0.21 -11.44
N GLY A 88 -12.57 -1.09 -11.30
CA GLY A 88 -12.00 -1.93 -12.36
C GLY A 88 -13.02 -2.95 -12.86
N SER A 89 -13.29 -2.94 -14.16
CA SER A 89 -14.28 -3.83 -14.78
C SER A 89 -13.69 -5.13 -15.33
N VAL A 90 -14.57 -6.11 -15.61
CA VAL A 90 -14.22 -7.34 -16.35
C VAL A 90 -13.78 -7.10 -17.79
N ARG A 91 -13.94 -5.89 -18.33
CA ARG A 91 -13.51 -5.53 -19.69
C ARG A 91 -12.16 -4.82 -19.74
N GLY A 92 -11.58 -4.49 -18.58
CA GLY A 92 -10.41 -3.63 -18.51
C GLY A 92 -10.71 -2.14 -18.44
N ASP A 93 -11.98 -1.74 -18.49
CA ASP A 93 -12.38 -0.36 -18.25
C ASP A 93 -12.06 0.01 -16.79
N ILE A 94 -11.43 1.18 -16.58
CA ILE A 94 -11.24 1.79 -15.26
C ILE A 94 -12.09 3.06 -15.18
N TYR A 95 -12.99 3.13 -14.22
CA TYR A 95 -13.81 4.32 -13.98
C TYR A 95 -13.32 5.07 -12.74
N LEU A 96 -13.15 6.37 -12.89
CA LEU A 96 -12.85 7.32 -11.82
C LEU A 96 -14.10 8.17 -11.58
N LEU A 97 -14.69 8.01 -10.41
CA LEU A 97 -15.91 8.70 -10.02
C LEU A 97 -15.61 9.67 -8.89
N SER A 98 -15.91 10.96 -9.06
CA SER A 98 -15.74 11.96 -8.02
C SER A 98 -17.08 12.29 -7.35
N TRP A 99 -17.08 12.37 -6.03
CA TRP A 99 -18.24 12.83 -5.27
C TRP A 99 -18.42 14.34 -5.39
N SER A 100 -19.60 14.78 -5.83
CA SER A 100 -20.02 16.19 -5.81
C SER A 100 -20.85 16.48 -4.56
N ASN A 101 -20.33 17.31 -3.66
CA ASN A 101 -21.12 17.76 -2.49
C ASN A 101 -22.33 18.63 -2.88
N VAL A 102 -22.28 19.30 -4.04
CA VAL A 102 -23.36 20.17 -4.52
C VAL A 102 -24.54 19.34 -5.00
N GLU A 103 -24.27 18.33 -5.83
CA GLU A 103 -25.32 17.46 -6.39
C GLU A 103 -25.67 16.29 -5.47
N SER A 104 -24.87 16.06 -4.43
CA SER A 104 -24.96 14.86 -3.58
C SER A 104 -24.99 13.57 -4.43
N ALA A 105 -24.15 13.53 -5.47
CA ALA A 105 -24.07 12.43 -6.40
C ALA A 105 -22.62 12.19 -6.86
N PHE A 106 -22.34 10.96 -7.29
CA PHE A 106 -21.10 10.65 -7.99
C PHE A 106 -21.20 11.06 -9.45
N GLN A 107 -20.14 11.68 -9.95
CA GLN A 107 -19.99 12.01 -11.37
C GLN A 107 -18.81 11.24 -11.95
N VAL A 108 -18.90 10.87 -13.23
CA VAL A 108 -17.76 10.29 -13.94
C VAL A 108 -16.73 11.39 -14.18
N PHE A 109 -15.67 11.37 -13.37
CA PHE A 109 -14.52 12.26 -13.55
C PHE A 109 -13.71 11.84 -14.78
N ARG A 110 -13.48 10.53 -14.95
CA ARG A 110 -12.76 9.99 -16.10
C ARG A 110 -13.09 8.50 -16.30
N ALA A 111 -13.05 8.04 -17.54
CA ALA A 111 -13.06 6.63 -17.89
C ALA A 111 -11.80 6.32 -18.71
N LEU A 112 -11.04 5.31 -18.29
CA LEU A 112 -9.90 4.79 -19.02
C LEU A 112 -10.33 3.48 -19.66
N LEU A 113 -10.41 3.48 -21.00
CA LEU A 113 -10.79 2.29 -21.76
C LEU A 113 -9.56 1.38 -21.94
N PRO A 114 -9.75 0.06 -22.10
CA PRO A 114 -8.66 -0.86 -22.39
C PRO A 114 -7.98 -0.49 -23.71
N CYS A 115 -6.70 -0.82 -23.85
CA CYS A 115 -5.92 -0.53 -25.06
C CYS A 115 -6.48 -1.27 -26.29
N THR A 116 -7.01 -2.48 -26.12
CA THR A 116 -7.55 -3.34 -27.18
C THR A 116 -9.02 -3.67 -26.91
N PRO A 117 -9.96 -2.97 -27.57
CA PRO A 117 -11.38 -3.25 -27.40
C PRO A 117 -11.72 -4.68 -27.81
N GLY A 118 -12.31 -5.45 -26.90
CA GLY A 118 -12.86 -6.78 -27.20
C GLY A 118 -11.96 -7.95 -26.82
N ASP A 119 -10.74 -7.71 -26.36
CA ASP A 119 -9.92 -8.77 -25.79
C ASP A 119 -10.43 -9.14 -24.38
N GLN A 120 -10.76 -10.41 -24.17
CA GLN A 120 -11.18 -10.91 -22.86
C GLN A 120 -10.03 -10.87 -21.84
N GLY A 121 -8.78 -10.79 -22.30
CA GLY A 121 -7.60 -10.71 -21.44
C GLY A 121 -7.49 -9.41 -20.62
N SER A 122 -8.21 -8.35 -21.00
CA SER A 122 -8.07 -7.05 -20.34
C SER A 122 -8.77 -6.92 -18.98
N GLN A 123 -9.46 -7.96 -18.47
CA GLN A 123 -10.16 -7.92 -17.17
C GLN A 123 -9.25 -7.38 -16.05
N VAL A 124 -9.69 -6.34 -15.33
CA VAL A 124 -8.96 -5.85 -14.14
C VAL A 124 -9.18 -6.84 -13.00
N VAL A 125 -8.12 -7.54 -12.60
CA VAL A 125 -8.17 -8.60 -11.57
C VAL A 125 -7.69 -8.11 -10.20
N ALA A 126 -6.84 -7.09 -10.17
CA ALA A 126 -6.35 -6.52 -8.92
C ALA A 126 -6.10 -5.02 -9.05
N MET A 127 -6.25 -4.33 -7.93
CA MET A 127 -6.04 -2.89 -7.82
C MET A 127 -5.55 -2.56 -6.41
N ASP A 128 -4.71 -1.54 -6.33
CA ASP A 128 -4.33 -0.93 -5.05
C ASP A 128 -4.11 0.58 -5.20
N VAL A 129 -4.18 1.30 -4.08
CA VAL A 129 -3.98 2.75 -3.99
C VAL A 129 -2.91 3.01 -2.94
N PHE A 130 -1.87 3.77 -3.30
CA PHE A 130 -0.72 3.99 -2.42
C PHE A 130 -1.10 4.70 -1.11
N GLU A 131 -1.91 5.75 -1.21
CA GLU A 131 -2.42 6.50 -0.07
C GLU A 131 -3.93 6.70 -0.23
N THR A 132 -4.70 6.17 0.71
CA THR A 132 -6.16 6.41 0.75
C THR A 132 -6.47 7.87 1.07
N VAL A 133 -5.60 8.56 1.81
CA VAL A 133 -5.66 10.02 2.06
C VAL A 133 -4.49 10.70 1.37
N VAL A 134 -4.77 11.37 0.25
CA VAL A 134 -3.76 12.04 -0.58
C VAL A 134 -3.56 13.48 -0.10
N THR A 135 -2.37 13.74 0.44
CA THR A 135 -1.97 15.08 0.91
C THR A 135 -1.29 15.90 -0.19
N ASN A 136 -0.57 15.25 -1.11
CA ASN A 136 0.34 15.88 -2.07
C ASN A 136 -0.30 16.28 -3.42
N LYS A 137 -1.63 16.50 -3.48
CA LYS A 137 -2.42 16.77 -4.71
C LYS A 137 -2.37 15.69 -5.81
N THR A 138 -1.44 14.75 -5.72
CA THR A 138 -1.24 13.65 -6.65
C THR A 138 -1.36 12.33 -5.89
N GLY A 139 -2.38 11.56 -6.23
CA GLY A 139 -2.52 10.18 -5.77
C GLY A 139 -1.92 9.22 -6.78
N TYR A 140 -1.67 7.98 -6.33
CA TYR A 140 -1.15 6.91 -7.17
C TYR A 140 -1.99 5.67 -6.99
N PHE A 141 -2.29 4.99 -8.09
CA PHE A 141 -2.98 3.72 -8.07
C PHE A 141 -2.37 2.77 -9.10
N VAL A 142 -2.38 1.49 -8.78
CA VAL A 142 -1.89 0.43 -9.64
C VAL A 142 -3.03 -0.52 -9.99
N THR A 143 -3.04 -0.99 -11.23
CA THR A 143 -4.00 -1.99 -11.72
C THR A 143 -3.26 -3.13 -12.39
N ALA A 144 -3.75 -4.34 -12.16
CA ALA A 144 -3.31 -5.57 -12.82
C ALA A 144 -4.47 -6.17 -13.62
N THR A 145 -4.18 -6.64 -14.82
CA THR A 145 -5.15 -7.29 -15.72
C THR A 145 -4.84 -8.75 -15.94
N LEU A 146 -5.85 -9.55 -16.28
CA LEU A 146 -5.74 -11.00 -16.43
C LEU A 146 -4.68 -11.44 -17.47
N ASP A 147 -4.45 -10.62 -18.50
CA ASP A 147 -3.43 -10.83 -19.53
C ASP A 147 -1.99 -10.44 -19.13
N GLY A 148 -1.76 -10.15 -17.85
CA GLY A 148 -0.43 -9.88 -17.31
C GLY A 148 0.00 -8.43 -17.34
N HIS A 149 -0.85 -7.48 -17.81
CA HIS A 149 -0.46 -6.07 -17.78
C HIS A 149 -0.56 -5.47 -16.38
N ILE A 150 0.45 -4.67 -16.05
CA ILE A 150 0.51 -3.89 -14.83
C ILE A 150 0.70 -2.43 -15.22
N HIS A 151 -0.21 -1.60 -14.72
CA HIS A 151 -0.20 -0.17 -14.99
C HIS A 151 -0.15 0.60 -13.68
N LEU A 152 0.90 1.40 -13.51
CA LEU A 152 0.98 2.39 -12.45
C LEU A 152 0.57 3.75 -13.01
N ARG A 153 -0.39 4.41 -12.36
CA ARG A 153 -0.91 5.71 -12.78
C ARG A 153 -0.87 6.72 -11.64
N SER A 154 -0.59 7.97 -11.97
CA SER A 154 -0.86 9.11 -11.11
C SER A 154 -2.26 9.67 -11.39
N LEU A 155 -2.88 10.22 -10.37
CA LEU A 155 -4.18 10.89 -10.42
C LEU A 155 -4.06 12.27 -9.76
N THR A 156 -4.42 13.30 -10.51
CA THR A 156 -4.49 14.70 -10.06
C THR A 156 -5.86 15.27 -10.43
N THR A 157 -6.14 16.49 -9.98
CA THR A 157 -7.34 17.23 -10.41
C THR A 157 -7.37 17.51 -11.92
N ALA A 158 -6.21 17.56 -12.58
CA ALA A 158 -6.12 17.74 -14.04
C ALA A 158 -6.36 16.44 -14.82
N GLY A 159 -6.31 15.30 -14.15
CA GLY A 159 -6.51 13.99 -14.76
C GLY A 159 -5.50 12.95 -14.33
N THR A 160 -5.41 11.90 -15.15
CA THR A 160 -4.54 10.75 -14.95
C THR A 160 -3.36 10.76 -15.89
N GLN A 161 -2.21 10.30 -15.42
CA GLN A 161 -1.03 10.03 -16.25
C GLN A 161 -0.51 8.62 -15.96
N THR A 162 -0.21 7.86 -17.01
CA THR A 162 0.48 6.57 -16.85
C THR A 162 1.95 6.84 -16.58
N ILE A 163 2.47 6.25 -15.49
CA ILE A 163 3.89 6.32 -15.12
C ILE A 163 4.64 5.21 -15.85
N PHE A 164 4.20 3.97 -15.67
CA PHE A 164 4.68 2.83 -16.45
C PHE A 164 3.53 1.89 -16.80
N SER A 165 3.78 1.08 -17.83
CA SER A 165 2.90 0.03 -18.30
C SER A 165 3.77 -1.13 -18.79
N ILE A 166 3.78 -2.23 -18.06
CA ILE A 166 4.56 -3.42 -18.40
C ILE A 166 3.63 -4.61 -18.59
N GLN A 167 4.08 -5.62 -19.32
CA GLN A 167 3.42 -6.92 -19.40
C GLN A 167 4.36 -7.96 -18.79
N LEU A 168 3.88 -8.69 -17.79
CA LEU A 168 4.63 -9.80 -17.22
C LEU A 168 4.55 -11.04 -18.12
N ASP A 169 5.50 -11.94 -17.94
CA ASP A 169 5.48 -13.24 -18.63
C ASP A 169 4.20 -14.01 -18.26
N LYS A 170 3.56 -14.64 -19.26
CA LYS A 170 2.30 -15.38 -19.06
C LYS A 170 2.44 -16.56 -18.09
N SER A 171 3.66 -17.06 -17.85
CA SER A 171 3.95 -18.07 -16.83
C SER A 171 3.84 -17.53 -15.41
N PHE A 172 3.96 -16.22 -15.22
CA PHE A 172 3.71 -15.55 -13.95
C PHE A 172 2.19 -15.43 -13.76
N ASN A 173 1.59 -16.43 -13.10
CA ASN A 173 0.16 -16.51 -12.80
C ASN A 173 -0.29 -15.31 -11.96
N LEU A 174 -0.59 -14.18 -12.60
CA LEU A 174 -0.83 -12.90 -11.94
C LEU A 174 -1.94 -13.01 -10.90
N GLY A 175 -1.71 -12.42 -9.74
CA GLY A 175 -2.66 -12.34 -8.64
C GLY A 175 -2.74 -10.92 -8.08
N PRO A 176 -2.71 -10.74 -6.76
CA PRO A 176 -2.78 -9.42 -6.14
C PRO A 176 -1.60 -8.51 -6.52
N VAL A 177 -1.90 -7.21 -6.64
CA VAL A 177 -0.89 -6.14 -6.68
C VAL A 177 -1.06 -5.24 -5.45
N ARG A 178 0.06 -4.84 -4.84
CA ARG A 178 0.08 -3.99 -3.66
C ARG A 178 1.20 -2.97 -3.72
N PHE A 179 0.97 -1.78 -3.16
CA PHE A 179 2.03 -0.83 -2.97
C PHE A 179 2.89 -1.17 -1.74
N GLY A 180 4.19 -0.92 -1.88
CA GLY A 180 5.06 -0.63 -0.76
C GLY A 180 5.05 0.85 -0.37
N LYS A 181 5.56 1.17 0.81
CA LYS A 181 5.81 2.50 1.40
C LYS A 181 6.68 3.39 0.52
N THR A 182 7.59 2.80 -0.25
CA THR A 182 8.42 3.53 -1.22
C THR A 182 7.67 3.86 -2.52
N ARG A 183 6.40 3.43 -2.67
CA ARG A 183 5.62 3.38 -3.93
C ARG A 183 6.08 2.33 -4.93
N ASP A 184 7.06 1.51 -4.58
CA ASP A 184 7.37 0.32 -5.37
C ASP A 184 6.15 -0.60 -5.38
N VAL A 185 5.97 -1.35 -6.46
CA VAL A 185 4.77 -2.18 -6.66
C VAL A 185 5.14 -3.63 -6.45
N TYR A 186 4.54 -4.26 -5.45
CA TYR A 186 4.62 -5.69 -5.25
C TYR A 186 3.55 -6.42 -6.06
N VAL A 187 3.97 -7.48 -6.73
CA VAL A 187 3.13 -8.34 -7.55
C VAL A 187 3.23 -9.75 -7.03
N PHE A 188 2.09 -10.35 -6.71
CA PHE A 188 2.02 -11.70 -6.14
C PHE A 188 1.43 -12.65 -7.18
N GLY A 189 2.11 -13.75 -7.42
CA GLY A 189 1.61 -14.84 -8.25
C GLY A 189 0.58 -15.66 -7.47
N THR A 190 -0.61 -15.83 -8.02
CA THR A 190 -1.69 -16.64 -7.41
C THR A 190 -1.22 -18.08 -7.15
N ILE A 191 -0.40 -18.62 -8.05
CA ILE A 191 0.18 -19.97 -7.98
C ILE A 191 1.70 -19.87 -8.19
N GLY A 192 2.46 -20.83 -7.63
CA GLY A 192 3.91 -20.95 -7.84
C GLY A 192 4.77 -20.11 -6.89
N GLY A 193 4.17 -19.38 -5.95
CA GLY A 193 4.89 -18.67 -4.88
C GLY A 193 5.71 -17.47 -5.37
N GLY A 194 5.47 -17.00 -6.60
CA GLY A 194 6.15 -15.87 -7.20
C GLY A 194 5.80 -14.56 -6.51
N ILE A 195 6.80 -13.75 -6.17
CA ILE A 195 6.64 -12.40 -5.61
C ILE A 195 7.67 -11.51 -6.31
N MET A 196 7.23 -10.45 -6.95
CA MET A 196 8.10 -9.47 -7.63
C MET A 196 7.91 -8.09 -7.02
N CYS A 197 8.99 -7.33 -6.89
CA CYS A 197 8.96 -5.91 -6.55
C CYS A 197 9.38 -5.11 -7.78
N LEU A 198 8.48 -4.27 -8.29
CA LEU A 198 8.69 -3.42 -9.46
C LEU A 198 9.07 -2.01 -9.03
N ASP A 199 10.04 -1.43 -9.72
CA ASP A 199 10.42 -0.03 -9.54
C ASP A 199 9.25 0.91 -9.84
N ARG A 200 8.99 1.83 -8.93
CA ARG A 200 7.89 2.80 -9.04
C ARG A 200 7.95 3.75 -10.25
N ALA A 201 9.11 3.94 -10.88
CA ALA A 201 9.29 4.87 -11.99
C ALA A 201 9.33 4.14 -13.33
N THR A 202 10.07 3.03 -13.42
CA THR A 202 10.30 2.32 -14.68
C THR A 202 9.42 1.09 -14.86
N GLY A 203 8.93 0.49 -13.76
CA GLY A 203 8.29 -0.81 -13.77
C GLY A 203 9.27 -1.98 -13.90
N GLU A 204 10.59 -1.74 -13.89
CA GLU A 204 11.59 -2.81 -13.94
C GLU A 204 11.56 -3.66 -12.66
N ILE A 205 11.85 -4.96 -12.79
CA ILE A 205 11.91 -5.88 -11.65
C ILE A 205 13.16 -5.58 -10.84
N ARG A 206 12.98 -5.10 -9.59
CA ARG A 206 14.07 -4.85 -8.64
C ARG A 206 14.42 -6.10 -7.85
N GLU A 207 13.40 -6.83 -7.40
CA GLU A 207 13.54 -8.03 -6.58
C GLU A 207 12.53 -9.07 -7.03
N SER A 208 12.90 -10.34 -6.90
CA SER A 208 12.05 -11.48 -7.23
C SER A 208 12.29 -12.64 -6.28
N HIS A 209 11.21 -13.27 -5.84
CA HIS A 209 11.20 -14.43 -4.97
C HIS A 209 10.22 -15.48 -5.49
N THR A 210 10.49 -16.75 -5.19
CA THR A 210 9.66 -17.90 -5.59
C THR A 210 9.22 -18.75 -4.40
N ARG A 211 9.39 -18.22 -3.18
CA ARG A 211 9.14 -18.94 -1.92
C ARG A 211 7.90 -18.44 -1.17
N GLY A 212 7.02 -17.70 -1.86
CA GLY A 212 5.73 -17.32 -1.31
C GLY A 212 4.85 -18.55 -1.04
N PRO A 213 3.85 -18.42 -0.16
CA PRO A 213 2.86 -19.48 0.02
C PRO A 213 2.09 -19.75 -1.28
N VAL A 214 1.43 -20.90 -1.37
CA VAL A 214 0.62 -21.28 -2.53
C VAL A 214 -0.72 -21.88 -2.06
N PRO A 215 -1.88 -21.37 -2.54
CA PRO A 215 -2.05 -20.20 -3.39
C PRO A 215 -1.87 -18.85 -2.65
N MET A 216 -1.74 -17.75 -3.39
CA MET A 216 -1.83 -16.37 -2.87
C MET A 216 -2.99 -15.64 -3.54
N GLY A 217 -4.23 -16.09 -3.31
CA GLY A 217 -5.36 -15.48 -4.02
C GLY A 217 -5.74 -14.10 -3.49
N THR A 218 -5.47 -13.82 -2.22
CA THR A 218 -5.55 -12.46 -1.64
C THR A 218 -4.27 -12.19 -0.86
N VAL A 219 -3.76 -10.97 -0.96
CA VAL A 219 -2.57 -10.54 -0.23
C VAL A 219 -2.80 -9.13 0.29
N ILE A 220 -2.36 -8.87 1.51
CA ILE A 220 -2.26 -7.53 2.09
C ILE A 220 -0.86 -7.31 2.63
N ILE A 221 -0.33 -6.09 2.45
CA ILE A 221 0.94 -5.66 3.03
C ILE A 221 0.61 -4.72 4.20
N GLY A 222 1.25 -4.93 5.35
CA GLY A 222 1.14 -4.01 6.48
C GLY A 222 1.80 -2.66 6.14
N ARG A 223 1.28 -1.56 6.65
CA ARG A 223 1.84 -0.20 6.51
C ARG A 223 3.27 -0.09 7.02
N SER A 224 3.65 -0.93 7.98
CA SER A 224 5.03 -1.03 8.44
C SER A 224 5.99 -1.65 7.41
N GLU A 225 5.45 -2.31 6.37
CA GLU A 225 6.14 -3.18 5.41
C GLU A 225 6.97 -4.31 6.02
N SER A 226 6.79 -4.58 7.31
CA SER A 226 7.51 -5.65 7.98
C SER A 226 6.89 -7.02 7.70
N LEU A 227 5.62 -7.04 7.28
CA LEU A 227 4.80 -8.22 7.13
C LEU A 227 3.86 -8.09 5.93
N PHE A 228 3.65 -9.20 5.22
CA PHE A 228 2.47 -9.40 4.39
C PHE A 228 1.71 -10.64 4.87
N VAL A 229 0.41 -10.67 4.61
CA VAL A 229 -0.46 -11.83 4.89
C VAL A 229 -1.10 -12.26 3.57
N ALA A 230 -1.09 -13.55 3.31
CA ALA A 230 -1.70 -14.16 2.13
C ALA A 230 -2.82 -15.12 2.52
N GLY A 231 -3.91 -15.11 1.76
CA GLY A 231 -4.95 -16.13 1.81
C GLY A 231 -4.57 -17.35 1.01
N THR A 232 -4.36 -18.48 1.69
CA THR A 232 -3.90 -19.75 1.13
C THR A 232 -5.03 -20.73 0.87
N GLY A 233 -6.23 -20.19 0.61
CA GLY A 233 -7.47 -20.95 0.48
C GLY A 233 -8.11 -21.30 1.82
N GLN A 234 -7.42 -22.09 2.66
CA GLN A 234 -7.95 -22.53 3.97
C GLN A 234 -7.69 -21.52 5.08
N ASP A 235 -6.44 -21.10 5.17
CA ASP A 235 -5.92 -20.28 6.25
C ASP A 235 -5.37 -18.97 5.69
N PHE A 236 -4.93 -18.12 6.61
CA PHE A 236 -4.13 -16.96 6.28
C PHE A 236 -2.72 -17.15 6.81
N GLN A 237 -1.71 -16.88 6.00
CA GLN A 237 -0.31 -17.06 6.40
C GLN A 237 0.44 -15.74 6.34
N ALA A 238 1.15 -15.43 7.41
CA ALA A 238 1.92 -14.21 7.57
C ALA A 238 3.41 -14.47 7.28
N TYR A 239 4.03 -13.56 6.55
CA TYR A 239 5.43 -13.63 6.14
C TYR A 239 6.09 -12.27 6.32
N ARG A 240 7.37 -12.27 6.69
CA ARG A 240 8.19 -11.05 6.62
C ARG A 240 8.42 -10.70 5.15
N LEU A 241 8.10 -9.47 4.76
CA LEU A 241 8.15 -9.06 3.35
C LEU A 241 9.57 -9.01 2.79
N GLN A 242 10.56 -8.60 3.59
CA GLN A 242 11.94 -8.40 3.12
C GLN A 242 12.64 -9.68 2.63
N ASP A 243 12.36 -10.82 3.25
CA ASP A 243 13.07 -12.08 2.96
C ASP A 243 12.15 -13.29 2.80
N ILE A 244 10.84 -13.05 2.84
CA ILE A 244 9.78 -14.03 2.67
C ILE A 244 9.88 -15.15 3.72
N VAL A 245 10.29 -14.80 4.94
CA VAL A 245 10.33 -15.76 6.05
C VAL A 245 8.95 -15.87 6.70
N TYR A 246 8.45 -17.10 6.77
CA TYR A 246 7.21 -17.45 7.46
C TYR A 246 7.23 -16.97 8.92
N ARG A 247 6.11 -16.42 9.37
CA ARG A 247 5.92 -15.94 10.74
C ARG A 247 4.89 -16.76 11.50
N GLN A 248 3.69 -16.88 10.95
CA GLN A 248 2.58 -17.56 11.62
C GLN A 248 1.42 -17.84 10.66
N THR A 249 0.49 -18.69 11.10
CA THR A 249 -0.75 -19.02 10.42
C THR A 249 -1.94 -18.60 11.29
N TYR A 250 -2.95 -18.01 10.67
CA TYR A 250 -4.24 -17.69 11.28
C TYR A 250 -5.26 -18.72 10.78
N THR A 251 -5.54 -19.71 11.62
CA THR A 251 -6.45 -20.81 11.29
C THR A 251 -7.88 -20.47 11.66
N GLY A 252 -8.81 -20.66 10.72
CA GLY A 252 -10.23 -20.46 10.96
C GLY A 252 -10.96 -21.74 11.40
N PRO A 253 -12.12 -21.61 12.09
CA PRO A 253 -12.97 -22.75 12.36
C PRO A 253 -13.69 -23.15 11.07
N GLY A 254 -13.39 -24.32 10.55
CA GLY A 254 -14.17 -24.92 9.47
C GLY A 254 -13.37 -25.76 8.51
N ARG A 255 -14.11 -26.58 7.77
CA ARG A 255 -13.58 -27.31 6.61
C ARG A 255 -13.73 -26.39 5.39
N LEU A 256 -12.71 -26.38 4.53
CA LEU A 256 -12.80 -25.80 3.20
C LEU A 256 -14.01 -26.37 2.46
N ILE A 257 -14.93 -25.49 2.06
CA ILE A 257 -16.05 -25.87 1.18
C ILE A 257 -15.68 -25.54 -0.26
N ALA A 258 -15.01 -24.40 -0.48
CA ALA A 258 -14.62 -23.95 -1.81
C ALA A 258 -13.13 -23.55 -1.83
N PRO A 259 -12.37 -23.93 -2.87
CA PRO A 259 -10.97 -23.50 -3.07
C PRO A 259 -10.90 -22.03 -3.56
N ILE A 260 -11.86 -21.20 -3.18
CA ILE A 260 -11.89 -19.79 -3.52
C ILE A 260 -11.16 -19.04 -2.42
N SER A 261 -10.27 -18.13 -2.81
CA SER A 261 -9.56 -17.28 -1.86
C SER A 261 -10.51 -16.22 -1.30
N LYS A 262 -10.37 -15.95 -0.01
CA LYS A 262 -11.21 -15.01 0.73
C LYS A 262 -10.42 -13.74 0.98
N ASP A 263 -11.10 -12.61 0.99
CA ASP A 263 -10.47 -11.34 1.33
C ASP A 263 -9.98 -11.35 2.79
N ILE A 264 -8.91 -10.60 2.98
CA ILE A 264 -8.29 -10.31 4.26
C ILE A 264 -7.99 -8.82 4.32
N VAL A 265 -8.15 -8.24 5.51
CA VAL A 265 -7.85 -6.82 5.75
C VAL A 265 -7.24 -6.61 7.13
N PHE A 266 -6.32 -5.65 7.21
CA PHE A 266 -5.83 -5.13 8.49
C PHE A 266 -6.78 -4.06 9.03
N ALA A 267 -7.07 -4.15 10.32
CA ALA A 267 -7.84 -3.18 11.07
C ALA A 267 -7.04 -2.68 12.29
N GLU A 268 -7.46 -1.57 12.88
CA GLU A 268 -6.87 -1.00 14.10
C GLU A 268 -5.34 -0.86 14.02
N GLU A 269 -4.86 -0.21 12.95
CA GLU A 269 -3.43 0.01 12.70
C GLU A 269 -2.61 -1.29 12.75
N GLU A 270 -3.04 -2.31 12.01
CA GLU A 270 -2.42 -3.66 11.91
C GLU A 270 -2.46 -4.49 13.19
N THR A 271 -3.06 -4.03 14.28
CA THR A 271 -3.19 -4.85 15.50
C THR A 271 -4.25 -5.94 15.35
N ILE A 272 -5.17 -5.76 14.41
CA ILE A 272 -6.25 -6.69 14.10
C ILE A 272 -6.15 -7.15 12.66
N LEU A 273 -6.36 -8.44 12.43
CA LEU A 273 -6.55 -9.02 11.11
C LEU A 273 -7.97 -9.57 11.00
N VAL A 274 -8.64 -9.31 9.89
CA VAL A 274 -9.99 -9.83 9.62
C VAL A 274 -9.95 -10.62 8.32
N GLY A 275 -10.49 -11.84 8.34
CA GLY A 275 -10.58 -12.69 7.16
C GLY A 275 -11.95 -13.33 7.01
N GLY A 276 -12.43 -13.41 5.77
CA GLY A 276 -13.66 -14.12 5.42
C GLY A 276 -13.52 -15.65 5.49
N THR A 277 -14.63 -16.39 5.50
CA THR A 277 -14.63 -17.86 5.59
C THR A 277 -15.65 -18.49 4.66
N ASP A 278 -15.59 -19.81 4.53
CA ASP A 278 -16.59 -20.60 3.81
C ASP A 278 -17.83 -20.94 4.67
N SER A 279 -17.86 -20.53 5.94
CA SER A 279 -18.86 -20.97 6.94
C SER A 279 -19.81 -19.85 7.38
N GLY A 280 -20.01 -18.84 6.54
CA GLY A 280 -20.98 -17.78 6.79
C GLY A 280 -20.54 -16.81 7.88
N MET A 281 -19.23 -16.61 8.01
CA MET A 281 -18.67 -15.72 9.03
C MET A 281 -17.36 -15.07 8.58
N ALA A 282 -16.99 -13.98 9.22
CA ALA A 282 -15.62 -13.49 9.22
C ALA A 282 -14.99 -13.68 10.61
N ILE A 283 -13.67 -13.83 10.65
CA ILE A 283 -12.93 -14.06 11.88
C ILE A 283 -12.01 -12.88 12.13
N VAL A 284 -12.02 -12.39 13.36
CA VAL A 284 -11.18 -11.30 13.85
C VAL A 284 -10.06 -11.90 14.68
N TYR A 285 -8.83 -11.69 14.25
CA TYR A 285 -7.63 -12.18 14.90
C TYR A 285 -6.84 -11.03 15.53
N ASP A 286 -6.17 -11.32 16.63
CA ASP A 286 -5.06 -10.52 17.12
C ASP A 286 -3.85 -10.79 16.22
N THR A 287 -3.35 -9.77 15.52
CA THR A 287 -2.25 -9.94 14.56
C THR A 287 -0.97 -10.41 15.23
N GLN A 288 -0.71 -10.07 16.49
CA GLN A 288 0.54 -10.44 17.15
C GLN A 288 0.56 -11.90 17.63
N SER A 289 -0.53 -12.35 18.24
CA SER A 289 -0.63 -13.69 18.85
C SER A 289 -1.28 -14.73 17.95
N GLY A 290 -1.90 -14.31 16.83
CA GLY A 290 -2.68 -15.18 15.95
C GLY A 290 -4.00 -15.67 16.55
N LYS A 291 -4.34 -15.26 17.78
CA LYS A 291 -5.53 -15.73 18.49
C LYS A 291 -6.80 -15.11 17.91
N VAL A 292 -7.85 -15.93 17.80
CA VAL A 292 -9.19 -15.45 17.47
C VAL A 292 -9.72 -14.60 18.63
N ILE A 293 -10.06 -13.35 18.33
CA ILE A 293 -10.70 -12.41 19.27
C ILE A 293 -12.22 -12.53 19.18
N GLN A 294 -12.75 -12.61 17.96
CA GLN A 294 -14.18 -12.56 17.71
C GLN A 294 -14.53 -13.23 16.37
N THR A 295 -15.75 -13.76 16.31
CA THR A 295 -16.38 -14.21 15.06
C THR A 295 -17.55 -13.29 14.72
N LEU A 296 -17.60 -12.84 13.47
CA LEU A 296 -18.65 -11.97 12.92
C LEU A 296 -19.59 -12.82 12.05
N GLN A 297 -20.77 -13.12 12.56
CA GLN A 297 -21.74 -13.98 11.88
C GLN A 297 -22.42 -13.26 10.72
N TYR A 298 -22.53 -13.93 9.57
CA TYR A 298 -23.33 -13.50 8.43
C TYR A 298 -24.62 -14.34 8.39
N PRO A 299 -25.81 -13.76 8.66
CA PRO A 299 -27.04 -14.51 8.91
C PRO A 299 -27.50 -15.45 7.79
N ARG A 300 -27.10 -15.18 6.55
CA ARG A 300 -27.48 -16.01 5.40
C ARG A 300 -26.58 -17.24 5.20
N GLY A 301 -25.54 -17.41 6.03
CA GLY A 301 -24.58 -18.51 5.86
C GLY A 301 -23.74 -18.36 4.59
N GLY A 302 -23.28 -19.48 4.03
CA GLY A 302 -22.53 -19.49 2.75
C GLY A 302 -21.12 -18.90 2.85
N LEU A 303 -20.59 -18.38 1.75
CA LEU A 303 -19.24 -17.82 1.73
C LEU A 303 -19.27 -16.36 2.19
N VAL A 304 -18.35 -15.95 3.04
CA VAL A 304 -18.00 -14.54 3.26
C VAL A 304 -16.72 -14.29 2.48
N GLN A 305 -16.85 -13.83 1.24
CA GLN A 305 -15.71 -13.65 0.34
C GLN A 305 -15.06 -12.30 0.51
N SER A 306 -15.86 -11.23 0.63
CA SER A 306 -15.32 -9.87 0.70
C SER A 306 -15.43 -9.30 2.10
N VAL A 307 -14.32 -8.70 2.55
CA VAL A 307 -14.20 -8.01 3.83
C VAL A 307 -13.51 -6.68 3.60
N ALA A 308 -13.96 -5.65 4.31
CA ALA A 308 -13.34 -4.33 4.29
C ALA A 308 -13.24 -3.77 5.71
N SER A 309 -12.24 -2.94 5.95
CA SER A 309 -12.12 -2.25 7.24
C SER A 309 -11.73 -0.79 7.05
N CYS A 310 -12.23 0.06 7.94
CA CYS A 310 -11.82 1.45 8.04
C CYS A 310 -11.59 1.80 9.50
N THR A 311 -10.39 2.30 9.80
CA THR A 311 -10.03 2.69 11.16
C THR A 311 -9.94 4.20 11.24
N LEU A 312 -10.84 4.79 12.01
CA LEU A 312 -10.84 6.19 12.39
C LEU A 312 -10.24 6.36 13.79
N LYS A 313 -10.02 7.60 14.19
CA LYS A 313 -9.40 7.97 15.48
C LYS A 313 -10.03 7.28 16.69
N ASN A 314 -11.37 7.21 16.74
CA ASN A 314 -12.14 6.73 17.89
C ASN A 314 -13.04 5.52 17.57
N THR A 315 -12.98 5.02 16.35
CA THR A 315 -13.91 3.99 15.87
C THR A 315 -13.22 3.15 14.81
N CYS A 316 -13.44 1.84 14.84
CA CYS A 316 -13.12 0.96 13.73
C CYS A 316 -14.42 0.37 13.15
N PHE A 317 -14.50 0.33 11.84
CA PHE A 317 -15.54 -0.32 11.07
C PHE A 317 -14.98 -1.56 10.39
N ILE A 318 -15.76 -2.63 10.40
CA ILE A 318 -15.57 -3.81 9.56
C ILE A 318 -16.86 -3.97 8.75
N ALA A 319 -16.73 -4.21 7.46
CA ALA A 319 -17.84 -4.66 6.61
C ALA A 319 -17.53 -6.05 6.09
N ILE A 320 -18.56 -6.90 6.04
CA ILE A 320 -18.47 -8.23 5.42
C ILE A 320 -19.65 -8.38 4.47
N ALA A 321 -19.43 -9.08 3.36
CA ALA A 321 -20.49 -9.44 2.44
C ALA A 321 -20.44 -10.93 2.14
N GLY A 322 -21.64 -11.50 2.00
CA GLY A 322 -21.80 -12.84 1.50
C GLY A 322 -21.47 -12.93 0.01
N SER A 323 -21.17 -14.14 -0.42
CA SER A 323 -21.09 -14.50 -1.82
C SER A 323 -21.80 -15.84 -2.00
N ILE A 324 -23.07 -15.75 -2.38
CA ILE A 324 -23.88 -16.89 -2.75
C ILE A 324 -24.39 -16.60 -4.15
N LEU A 325 -23.99 -17.42 -5.12
CA LEU A 325 -24.45 -17.32 -6.50
C LEU A 325 -25.98 -17.35 -6.55
N ASP A 326 -26.55 -16.46 -7.37
CA ASP A 326 -28.00 -16.36 -7.63
C ASP A 326 -28.87 -15.97 -6.44
N HIS A 327 -28.25 -15.58 -5.33
CA HIS A 327 -28.94 -15.04 -4.17
C HIS A 327 -28.52 -13.60 -3.88
N PRO A 328 -29.45 -12.73 -3.46
CA PRO A 328 -29.10 -11.39 -3.04
C PRO A 328 -28.15 -11.48 -1.84
N SER A 329 -27.10 -10.67 -1.91
CA SER A 329 -26.12 -10.53 -0.85
C SER A 329 -26.38 -9.24 -0.08
N ASP A 330 -26.21 -9.32 1.24
CA ASP A 330 -26.28 -8.16 2.12
C ASP A 330 -24.86 -7.79 2.56
N ILE A 331 -24.67 -6.55 2.97
CA ILE A 331 -23.43 -6.07 3.56
C ILE A 331 -23.70 -5.74 5.01
N LEU A 332 -23.03 -6.42 5.93
CA LEU A 332 -23.14 -6.15 7.35
C LEU A 332 -22.01 -5.22 7.78
N ILE A 333 -22.37 -4.10 8.41
CA ILE A 333 -21.42 -3.17 9.01
C ILE A 333 -21.34 -3.46 10.49
N PHE A 334 -20.13 -3.70 10.97
CA PHE A 334 -19.79 -3.83 12.37
C PHE A 334 -18.96 -2.63 12.82
N LYS A 335 -19.22 -2.16 14.03
CA LYS A 335 -18.55 -1.01 14.65
C LYS A 335 -17.98 -1.40 16.00
N LYS A 336 -16.76 -0.94 16.26
CA LYS A 336 -16.12 -0.99 17.57
C LYS A 336 -15.65 0.40 17.95
N HIS A 337 -16.04 0.85 19.14
CA HIS A 337 -15.51 2.10 19.69
C HIS A 337 -14.10 1.85 20.24
N ARG A 338 -13.22 2.79 19.95
CA ARG A 338 -11.83 2.78 20.37
C ARG A 338 -11.64 3.91 21.35
N LYS A 339 -10.89 3.63 22.42
CA LYS A 339 -10.32 4.72 23.20
C LYS A 339 -9.36 5.43 22.28
N ALA A 340 -9.56 6.74 22.11
CA ALA A 340 -8.57 7.57 21.43
C ALA A 340 -7.21 7.20 22.02
N PRO A 341 -6.18 6.91 21.19
CA PRO A 341 -4.86 6.68 21.74
C PRO A 341 -4.55 7.88 22.61
N THR A 342 -4.36 7.64 23.91
CA THR A 342 -3.99 8.69 24.85
C THR A 342 -2.80 9.35 24.22
N ASN A 343 -2.91 10.62 23.85
CA ASN A 343 -1.90 11.30 23.04
C ASN A 343 -0.62 11.35 23.91
N ILE A 344 0.25 10.34 23.81
CA ILE A 344 1.48 10.28 24.60
C ILE A 344 2.41 11.42 24.18
N SER A 345 2.18 12.03 23.01
CA SER A 345 2.76 13.31 22.59
C SER A 345 2.46 14.48 23.54
N GLY A 346 1.47 14.38 24.45
CA GLY A 346 1.29 15.33 25.56
C GLY A 346 2.04 14.94 26.85
N LEU A 347 2.45 13.68 27.00
CA LEU A 347 3.23 13.16 28.14
C LEU A 347 4.74 13.22 27.87
N ILE A 348 5.15 13.10 26.61
CA ILE A 348 6.44 13.60 26.13
C ILE A 348 6.20 15.06 25.78
N SER A 349 5.94 15.88 26.81
CA SER A 349 6.33 17.28 26.71
C SER A 349 7.84 17.25 26.53
N TYR A 350 8.32 17.30 25.29
CA TYR A 350 9.66 17.84 25.06
C TYR A 350 9.67 19.13 25.87
N PRO A 351 10.57 19.30 26.86
CA PRO A 351 10.60 20.51 27.66
C PRO A 351 10.59 21.63 26.65
N THR A 352 9.47 22.37 26.60
CA THR A 352 9.24 23.45 25.64
C THR A 352 10.53 24.21 25.63
N PHE A 353 11.27 24.22 24.51
CA PHE A 353 12.63 24.77 24.46
C PHE A 353 12.55 26.10 25.20
N VAL A 354 13.03 26.12 26.44
CA VAL A 354 12.93 27.29 27.29
C VAL A 354 13.66 28.30 26.45
N LYS A 355 12.98 29.37 26.02
CA LYS A 355 13.59 30.43 25.22
C LYS A 355 14.78 30.88 26.04
N LEU A 356 15.94 30.36 25.67
CA LEU A 356 17.15 30.56 26.44
C LEU A 356 17.37 32.06 26.44
N PRO A 357 17.54 32.69 27.63
CA PRO A 357 17.80 34.11 27.72
C PRO A 357 18.88 34.46 26.71
N LYS A 358 18.69 35.56 25.97
CA LYS A 358 19.67 35.97 24.94
C LYS A 358 21.10 36.08 25.51
N THR A 359 21.22 36.28 26.81
CA THR A 359 22.45 36.31 27.62
C THR A 359 23.14 34.95 27.81
N ALA A 360 22.43 33.82 27.67
CA ALA A 360 22.98 32.47 27.87
C ALA A 360 23.56 31.85 26.58
N ARG A 361 23.30 32.45 25.41
CA ARG A 361 23.81 32.00 24.10
C ARG A 361 25.35 31.87 24.00
N PRO A 362 26.18 32.80 24.54
CA PRO A 362 27.63 32.62 24.47
C PRO A 362 28.12 31.45 25.31
N TYR A 363 27.54 31.23 26.50
CA TYR A 363 27.94 30.14 27.40
C TYR A 363 27.60 28.75 26.85
N ILE A 364 26.45 28.62 26.17
CA ILE A 364 26.08 27.36 25.52
C ILE A 364 27.02 27.01 24.35
N ARG A 365 27.48 28.02 23.60
CA ARG A 365 28.52 27.77 22.58
C ARG A 365 29.80 27.24 23.21
N TRP A 366 30.23 27.79 24.35
CA TRP A 366 31.42 27.30 25.06
C TRP A 366 31.27 25.88 25.64
N LEU A 367 30.05 25.47 26.01
CA LEU A 367 29.79 24.13 26.56
C LEU A 367 29.56 23.05 25.49
N ILE A 368 28.93 23.40 24.36
CA ILE A 368 28.60 22.44 23.31
C ILE A 368 29.82 22.11 22.45
N TRP A 369 30.70 23.08 22.16
CA TRP A 369 31.87 22.85 21.31
C TRP A 369 32.81 21.76 21.82
N PRO A 370 33.17 21.69 23.12
CA PRO A 370 33.99 20.61 23.66
C PRO A 370 33.33 19.23 23.53
N VAL A 371 32.01 19.15 23.70
CA VAL A 371 31.26 17.88 23.56
C VAL A 371 31.22 17.43 22.11
N ILE A 372 30.94 18.35 21.18
CA ILE A 372 31.02 18.06 19.74
C ILE A 372 32.44 17.66 19.35
N PHE A 373 33.46 18.34 19.88
CA PHE A 373 34.86 18.04 19.60
C PHE A 373 35.26 16.68 20.19
N ALA A 374 34.79 16.31 21.38
CA ALA A 374 35.01 15.01 21.97
C ALA A 374 34.31 13.90 21.18
N ILE A 375 33.05 14.11 20.75
CA ILE A 375 32.34 13.19 19.86
C ILE A 375 33.07 13.04 18.54
N PHE A 376 33.50 14.16 17.94
CA PHE A 376 34.26 14.15 16.70
C PHE A 376 35.62 13.46 16.86
N TYR A 377 36.31 13.66 17.98
CA TYR A 377 37.57 13.02 18.33
C TYR A 377 37.40 11.50 18.52
N VAL A 378 36.35 11.08 19.22
CA VAL A 378 36.01 9.66 19.37
C VAL A 378 35.64 9.05 18.01
N LEU A 379 34.83 9.71 17.20
CA LEU A 379 34.46 9.22 15.87
C LEU A 379 35.65 9.19 14.91
N THR A 380 36.56 10.16 14.97
CA THR A 380 37.76 10.14 14.12
C THR A 380 38.76 9.09 14.56
N ASN A 381 38.98 8.91 15.87
CA ASN A 381 39.86 7.85 16.39
C ASN A 381 39.28 6.44 16.25
N SER A 382 37.95 6.27 16.31
CA SER A 382 37.33 4.96 16.15
C SER A 382 37.36 4.45 14.70
N TYR A 383 37.64 5.33 13.73
CA TYR A 383 37.64 5.02 12.29
C TYR A 383 39.02 5.20 11.62
N PHE A 384 40.10 5.20 12.41
CA PHE A 384 41.44 5.59 11.93
C PHE A 384 42.09 4.64 10.91
N TYR A 385 41.50 3.47 10.63
CA TYR A 385 42.01 2.55 9.60
C TYR A 385 41.36 2.72 8.21
N GLU A 386 40.10 3.17 8.10
CA GLU A 386 39.46 3.32 6.78
C GLU A 386 39.57 4.74 6.20
N ILE A 387 39.68 5.77 7.05
CA ILE A 387 39.65 7.18 6.61
C ILE A 387 40.95 7.62 5.91
N LYS A 388 42.09 6.97 6.16
CA LYS A 388 43.35 7.30 5.46
C LYS A 388 43.25 7.10 3.93
N SER A 389 42.55 6.05 3.49
CA SER A 389 42.35 5.78 2.06
C SER A 389 41.45 6.84 1.40
N MET A 390 40.42 7.30 2.13
CA MET A 390 39.44 8.24 1.62
C MET A 390 39.95 9.70 1.61
N ILE A 391 40.75 10.12 2.60
CA ILE A 391 41.35 11.46 2.62
C ILE A 391 42.43 11.62 1.54
N CYS A 392 43.21 10.57 1.25
CA CYS A 392 44.14 10.57 0.11
C CYS A 392 43.39 10.76 -1.23
N ALA A 393 42.21 10.14 -1.41
CA ALA A 393 41.40 10.31 -2.61
C ALA A 393 40.80 11.73 -2.73
N ILE A 394 40.36 12.33 -1.62
CA ILE A 394 39.73 13.67 -1.64
C ILE A 394 40.75 14.79 -1.89
N VAL A 395 41.96 14.69 -1.33
CA VAL A 395 43.01 15.71 -1.53
C VAL A 395 43.49 15.75 -2.99
N ILE A 396 43.51 14.61 -3.69
CA ILE A 396 43.89 14.52 -5.11
C ILE A 396 42.83 15.16 -6.04
N VAL A 397 41.55 15.14 -5.64
CA VAL A 397 40.45 15.66 -6.48
C VAL A 397 40.27 17.18 -6.35
N VAL A 398 40.63 17.77 -5.20
CA VAL A 398 40.28 19.18 -4.90
C VAL A 398 41.38 20.19 -5.27
N GLN A 399 42.66 19.82 -5.37
CA GLN A 399 43.73 20.76 -5.81
C GLN A 399 44.83 20.10 -6.67
N PRO A 400 44.58 19.81 -7.95
CA PRO A 400 45.63 19.28 -8.82
C PRO A 400 46.73 20.32 -9.14
N GLU A 401 46.42 21.61 -9.16
CA GLU A 401 47.34 22.65 -9.67
C GLU A 401 48.38 23.14 -8.65
N ARG A 402 48.24 22.83 -7.35
CA ARG A 402 49.20 23.27 -6.32
C ARG A 402 50.19 22.20 -5.86
N MET A 403 50.02 20.93 -6.27
CA MET A 403 50.97 19.85 -5.93
C MET A 403 52.06 19.61 -7.00
N GLY A 404 51.89 20.11 -8.23
CA GLY A 404 52.87 19.93 -9.32
C GLY A 404 54.24 20.60 -9.11
N ALA A 405 54.35 21.55 -8.17
CA ALA A 405 55.59 22.29 -7.89
C ALA A 405 56.33 21.82 -6.62
N ARG A 406 55.75 20.95 -5.78
CA ARG A 406 56.38 20.49 -4.52
C ARG A 406 56.73 19.00 -4.47
N LEU A 407 56.31 18.19 -5.43
CA LEU A 407 56.60 16.74 -5.47
C LEU A 407 57.72 16.34 -6.45
N ARG A 408 58.54 17.28 -6.90
CA ARG A 408 59.73 16.96 -7.73
C ARG A 408 60.99 16.57 -6.92
N GLY A 409 60.91 16.53 -5.58
CA GLY A 409 62.09 16.35 -4.71
C GLY A 409 62.13 15.10 -3.84
N SER A 410 61.07 14.29 -3.78
CA SER A 410 61.03 13.14 -2.87
C SER A 410 59.90 12.19 -3.28
N VAL A 411 60.22 10.91 -3.41
CA VAL A 411 59.36 9.75 -3.76
C VAL A 411 59.40 9.33 -5.24
N GLY A 412 59.71 8.04 -5.45
CA GLY A 412 59.97 7.38 -6.74
C GLY A 412 58.73 7.18 -7.63
N GLY A 413 58.99 7.15 -8.94
CA GLY A 413 58.03 7.46 -10.00
C GLY A 413 57.13 6.35 -10.57
N SER A 414 56.69 5.35 -9.79
CA SER A 414 55.69 4.38 -10.29
C SER A 414 54.30 4.55 -9.65
N GLU A 415 54.22 4.80 -8.34
CA GLU A 415 52.92 4.88 -7.64
C GLU A 415 52.14 6.18 -7.90
N ALA A 416 52.84 7.29 -8.17
CA ALA A 416 52.20 8.57 -8.47
C ALA A 416 51.48 8.58 -9.83
N TRP A 417 51.90 7.72 -10.75
CA TRP A 417 51.33 7.62 -12.10
C TRP A 417 50.01 6.84 -12.12
N GLU A 418 49.93 5.74 -11.37
CA GLU A 418 48.72 4.91 -11.20
C GLU A 418 47.58 5.70 -10.53
N LEU A 419 47.90 6.49 -9.50
CA LEU A 419 46.92 7.35 -8.81
C LEU A 419 46.37 8.47 -9.72
N TRP A 420 47.19 8.98 -10.64
CA TRP A 420 46.75 9.99 -11.62
C TRP A 420 45.83 9.39 -12.69
N LEU A 421 46.09 8.16 -13.15
CA LEU A 421 45.22 7.43 -14.07
C LEU A 421 43.86 7.07 -13.44
N ALA A 422 43.85 6.65 -12.16
CA ALA A 422 42.62 6.39 -11.42
C ALA A 422 41.74 7.65 -11.25
N ALA A 423 42.35 8.80 -10.96
CA ALA A 423 41.62 10.07 -10.84
C ALA A 423 41.03 10.55 -12.19
N ARG A 424 41.69 10.25 -13.31
CA ARG A 424 41.20 10.57 -14.65
C ARG A 424 40.02 9.70 -15.07
N SER A 425 40.04 8.41 -14.73
CA SER A 425 38.92 7.49 -14.95
C SER A 425 37.66 7.90 -14.16
N PHE A 426 37.84 8.34 -12.92
CA PHE A 426 36.73 8.78 -12.05
C PHE A 426 36.01 10.04 -12.57
N ARG A 427 36.72 10.98 -13.21
CA ARG A 427 36.09 12.14 -13.87
C ARG A 427 35.24 11.77 -15.09
N SER A 428 35.62 10.71 -15.81
CA SER A 428 34.85 10.24 -16.98
C SER A 428 33.52 9.60 -16.58
N VAL A 429 33.48 8.94 -15.42
CA VAL A 429 32.26 8.27 -14.91
C VAL A 429 31.24 9.27 -14.35
N MET A 430 31.71 10.42 -13.85
CA MET A 430 30.86 11.43 -13.19
C MET A 430 30.26 12.49 -14.14
N GLY A 431 30.46 12.38 -15.46
CA GLY A 431 29.78 13.24 -16.44
C GLY A 431 30.02 14.75 -16.31
N LEU A 432 31.09 15.17 -15.63
CA LEU A 432 31.41 16.59 -15.44
C LEU A 432 32.21 17.13 -16.64
N GLN A 433 31.53 17.33 -17.78
CA GLN A 433 32.01 18.25 -18.81
C GLN A 433 31.46 19.65 -18.52
N ARG A 434 32.36 20.63 -18.32
CA ARG A 434 32.00 22.05 -18.42
C ARG A 434 31.97 22.42 -19.90
N SER A 435 30.83 22.88 -20.36
CA SER A 435 30.69 23.67 -21.58
C SER A 435 31.50 24.97 -21.43
N TYR A 436 32.35 25.26 -22.42
CA TYR A 436 32.90 26.59 -22.64
C TYR A 436 31.90 27.43 -23.44
#